data_AF-A0A821ND39-F1
#
_entry.id   AF-A0A821ND39-F1
#
_cell.length_a   1.000
_cell.length_b   1.000
_cell.length_c   1.000
_cell.angle_alpha   90.00
_cell.angle_beta   90.00
_cell.angle_gamma   90.00
#
_symmetry.space_group_name_H-M   'P 1'
#
loop_
_entity.id
_entity.type
_entity.pdbx_description
1 polymer ?
#
loop_
_entity_poly.entity_id
_entity_poly.type
_entity_poly.pdbx_seq_one_letter_code
_entity_poly.pdbx_strand_id
1 'polypeptide(L)'
;MIVLILKNNGIRDQGAKALAEVLQNNKTLTSLDLSANQIGDRGAKHLTDAIEKNNTLTTLNLTQNEITLAGQQRLTDASRIKK
;
A
#
# COMPACT_ATOMS: atom_id res chain seq x y z
N MET A 1 -7.31 16.19 5.48
CA MET A 1 -6.98 15.32 4.34
C MET A 1 -5.52 15.52 4.02
N ILE A 2 -4.68 14.51 4.21
CA ILE A 2 -3.24 14.57 3.91
C ILE A 2 -2.93 13.54 2.84
N VAL A 3 -2.18 13.94 1.82
CA VAL A 3 -1.80 13.12 0.68
C VAL A 3 -0.28 13.01 0.64
N LEU A 4 0.23 11.78 0.48
CA LEU A 4 1.65 11.51 0.33
C LEU A 4 1.90 10.86 -1.03
N ILE A 5 2.77 11.48 -1.83
CA ILE A 5 3.13 11.01 -3.17
C ILE A 5 4.58 10.54 -3.14
N LEU A 6 4.79 9.25 -3.35
CA LEU A 6 6.11 8.61 -3.39
C LEU A 6 6.30 7.84 -4.70
N LYS A 7 5.66 8.26 -5.79
CA LYS A 7 5.81 7.68 -7.12
C LYS A 7 7.27 7.67 -7.58
N ASN A 8 7.71 6.57 -8.20
CA ASN A 8 9.02 6.45 -8.86
C ASN A 8 10.24 6.67 -7.94
N ASN A 9 10.25 6.02 -6.78
CA ASN A 9 11.34 6.12 -5.80
C ASN A 9 12.09 4.79 -5.54
N GLY A 10 11.79 3.72 -6.27
CA GLY A 10 12.48 2.43 -6.10
C GLY A 10 12.30 1.83 -4.70
N ILE A 11 11.13 2.03 -4.08
CA ILE A 11 10.82 1.60 -2.71
C ILE A 11 10.96 0.08 -2.53
N ARG A 12 10.56 -0.71 -3.54
CA ARG A 12 10.62 -2.18 -3.54
C ARG A 12 9.88 -2.81 -2.35
N ASP A 13 9.96 -4.14 -2.23
CA ASP A 13 9.31 -4.89 -1.16
C ASP A 13 9.74 -4.44 0.24
N GLN A 14 11.03 -4.15 0.44
CA GLN A 14 11.57 -3.79 1.75
C GLN A 14 11.10 -2.40 2.21
N GLY A 15 11.07 -1.41 1.31
CA GLY A 15 10.52 -0.10 1.62
C GLY A 15 9.02 -0.15 1.83
N ALA A 16 8.29 -0.99 1.07
CA ALA A 16 6.85 -1.19 1.26
C ALA A 16 6.55 -1.79 2.65
N LYS A 17 7.39 -2.72 3.13
CA LYS A 17 7.31 -3.25 4.50
C LYS A 17 7.52 -2.15 5.55
N ALA A 18 8.55 -1.32 5.41
CA ALA A 18 8.81 -0.22 6.35
C ALA A 18 7.65 0.79 6.38
N LEU A 19 7.11 1.14 5.21
CA LEU A 19 5.93 1.99 5.11
C LEU A 19 4.71 1.36 5.79
N ALA A 20 4.49 0.05 5.60
CA ALA A 20 3.40 -0.68 6.23
C ALA A 20 3.46 -0.63 7.76
N GLU A 21 4.64 -0.77 8.36
CA GLU A 21 4.83 -0.71 9.82
C GLU A 21 4.42 0.66 10.39
N VAL A 22 4.77 1.76 9.70
CA VAL A 22 4.38 3.12 10.12
C VAL A 22 2.90 3.39 9.83
N LEU A 23 2.40 2.88 8.70
CA LEU A 23 1.03 3.11 8.27
C LEU A 23 0.01 2.57 9.25
N GLN A 24 0.25 1.43 9.92
CA GLN A 24 -0.69 0.85 10.91
C GLN A 24 -1.09 1.85 12.02
N ASN A 25 -0.16 2.70 12.44
CA ASN A 25 -0.38 3.66 13.52
C ASN A 25 -0.66 5.09 13.02
N ASN A 26 -0.47 5.36 11.73
CA ASN A 26 -0.76 6.67 11.17
C ASN A 26 -2.27 6.97 11.22
N LYS A 27 -2.65 8.14 11.73
CA LYS A 27 -4.05 8.58 11.87
C LYS A 27 -4.39 9.83 11.07
N THR A 28 -3.52 10.26 10.16
CA THR A 28 -3.64 11.55 9.46
C THR A 28 -3.62 11.41 7.95
N LEU A 29 -2.90 10.42 7.43
CA LEU A 29 -2.77 10.15 6.02
C LEU A 29 -4.06 9.53 5.47
N THR A 30 -4.59 10.17 4.44
CA THR A 30 -5.83 9.76 3.77
C THR A 30 -5.56 9.16 2.38
N SER A 31 -4.47 9.57 1.72
CA SER A 31 -4.08 9.03 0.41
C SER A 31 -2.57 8.80 0.30
N LEU A 32 -2.18 7.68 -0.31
CA LEU A 32 -0.81 7.28 -0.53
C LEU A 32 -0.62 6.82 -1.99
N ASP A 33 0.29 7.46 -2.72
CA ASP A 33 0.67 7.05 -4.08
C ASP A 33 2.06 6.39 -4.07
N LEU A 34 2.09 5.09 -4.35
CA LEU A 34 3.28 4.27 -4.48
C LEU A 34 3.45 3.72 -5.90
N SER A 35 2.87 4.36 -6.91
CA SER A 35 3.01 3.91 -8.30
C SER A 35 4.47 3.89 -8.78
N ALA A 36 4.79 2.97 -9.69
CA ALA A 36 6.12 2.86 -10.30
C ALA A 36 7.29 2.66 -9.29
N ASN A 37 7.14 1.76 -8.31
CA ASN A 37 8.14 1.59 -7.24
C ASN A 37 8.78 0.19 -7.14
N GLN A 38 8.60 -0.66 -8.16
CA GLN A 38 9.15 -2.02 -8.18
C GLN A 38 8.68 -2.86 -6.97
N ILE A 39 7.46 -2.60 -6.47
CA ILE A 39 6.86 -3.37 -5.38
C ILE A 39 6.33 -4.68 -5.95
N GLY A 40 6.73 -5.81 -5.38
CA GLY A 40 6.21 -7.13 -5.75
C GLY A 40 5.10 -7.59 -4.80
N ASP A 41 4.69 -8.84 -4.97
CA ASP A 41 3.60 -9.45 -4.18
C ASP A 41 3.86 -9.43 -2.67
N ARG A 42 5.13 -9.53 -2.24
CA ARG A 42 5.48 -9.50 -0.82
C ARG A 42 5.30 -8.11 -0.23
N GLY A 43 5.77 -7.07 -0.91
CA GLY A 43 5.57 -5.68 -0.49
C GLY A 43 4.08 -5.31 -0.51
N ALA A 44 3.36 -5.72 -1.54
CA ALA A 44 1.91 -5.54 -1.63
C ALA A 44 1.19 -6.20 -0.44
N LYS A 45 1.55 -7.43 -0.07
CA LYS A 45 0.99 -8.10 1.12
C LYS A 45 1.22 -7.30 2.40
N HIS A 46 2.43 -6.78 2.63
CA HIS A 46 2.70 -5.97 3.82
C HIS A 46 1.83 -4.71 3.87
N LEU A 47 1.68 -4.01 2.75
CA LEU A 47 0.82 -2.84 2.65
C LEU A 47 -0.64 -3.21 2.93
N THR A 48 -1.12 -4.32 2.38
CA THR A 48 -2.47 -4.86 2.65
C THR A 48 -2.70 -5.08 4.14
N ASP A 49 -1.82 -5.85 4.80
CA ASP A 49 -1.93 -6.17 6.23
C ASP A 49 -1.96 -4.89 7.10
N ALA A 50 -1.28 -3.82 6.66
CA ALA A 50 -1.27 -2.53 7.34
C ALA A 50 -2.55 -1.72 7.11
N ILE A 51 -3.06 -1.73 5.88
CA ILE A 51 -4.29 -1.04 5.50
C ILE A 51 -5.47 -1.60 6.28
N GLU A 52 -5.59 -2.92 6.46
CA GLU A 52 -6.66 -3.54 7.25
C GLU A 52 -6.74 -3.02 8.69
N LYS A 53 -5.62 -2.56 9.26
CA LYS A 53 -5.54 -1.99 10.62
C LYS A 53 -5.63 -0.46 10.64
N ASN A 54 -5.42 0.19 9.50
CA ASN A 54 -5.44 1.63 9.39
C ASN A 54 -6.85 2.11 8.99
N ASN A 55 -7.50 2.94 9.82
CA ASN A 55 -8.87 3.41 9.57
C ASN A 55 -8.94 4.81 8.92
N THR A 56 -7.81 5.39 8.53
CA THR A 56 -7.76 6.76 7.98
C THR A 56 -7.38 6.81 6.50
N LEU A 57 -6.60 5.84 6.03
CA LEU A 57 -6.19 5.72 4.63
C LEU A 57 -7.36 5.15 3.81
N THR A 58 -7.88 6.00 2.93
CA THR A 58 -8.99 5.69 2.02
C THR A 58 -8.52 5.41 0.60
N THR A 59 -7.29 5.79 0.25
CA THR A 59 -6.76 5.64 -1.11
C THR A 59 -5.32 5.15 -1.08
N LEU A 60 -5.05 4.07 -1.82
CA LEU A 60 -3.71 3.58 -2.10
C LEU A 60 -3.57 3.32 -3.61
N ASN A 61 -2.58 3.96 -4.24
CA ASN A 61 -2.22 3.68 -5.63
C ASN A 61 -0.96 2.80 -5.71
N LEU A 62 -1.10 1.61 -6.30
CA LEU A 62 0.00 0.66 -6.55
C LEU A 62 0.21 0.38 -8.05
N THR A 63 -0.34 1.19 -8.93
CA THR A 63 -0.17 1.01 -10.39
C THR A 63 1.29 1.02 -10.83
N GLN A 64 1.62 0.36 -11.94
CA GLN A 64 2.98 0.28 -12.49
C GLN A 64 4.02 -0.32 -11.52
N ASN A 65 3.60 -1.21 -10.62
CA ASN A 65 4.51 -2.02 -9.80
C ASN A 65 4.63 -3.46 -10.36
N GLU A 66 5.47 -4.28 -9.74
CA GLU A 66 5.76 -5.66 -10.15
C GLU A 66 4.84 -6.67 -9.45
N ILE A 67 3.58 -6.25 -9.21
CA ILE A 67 2.56 -7.07 -8.53
C ILE A 67 1.94 -8.00 -9.55
N THR A 68 1.98 -9.30 -9.27
CA THR A 68 1.40 -10.33 -10.13
C THR A 68 -0.11 -10.42 -9.93
N LEU A 69 -0.79 -11.21 -10.77
CA LEU A 69 -2.21 -11.50 -10.59
C LEU A 69 -2.53 -12.08 -9.19
N ALA A 70 -1.63 -12.89 -8.62
CA ALA A 70 -1.81 -13.44 -7.29
C ALA A 70 -1.73 -12.36 -6.20
N GLY A 71 -0.79 -11.41 -6.33
CA GLY A 71 -0.72 -10.25 -5.45
C GLY A 71 -1.93 -9.32 -5.59
N GLN A 72 -2.43 -9.12 -6.82
CA GLN A 72 -3.61 -8.33 -7.10
C GLN A 72 -4.88 -8.93 -6.47
N GLN A 73 -5.07 -10.24 -6.56
CA GLN A 73 -6.20 -10.94 -5.92
C GLN A 73 -6.23 -10.69 -4.41
N ARG A 74 -5.08 -10.78 -3.75
CA ARG A 74 -4.95 -10.49 -2.31
C ARG A 74 -5.30 -9.03 -1.97
N LEU A 75 -4.88 -8.08 -2.81
CA LEU A 75 -5.23 -6.66 -2.62
C LEU A 75 -6.75 -6.44 -2.71
N THR A 76 -7.42 -7.08 -3.68
CA THR A 76 -8.88 -6.97 -3.83
C THR A 76 -9.64 -7.57 -2.64
N ASP A 77 -9.16 -8.68 -2.08
CA ASP A 77 -9.80 -9.31 -0.92
C ASP A 77 -9.80 -8.39 0.31
N ALA A 78 -8.69 -7.69 0.56
CA ALA A 78 -8.60 -6.74 1.67
C ALA A 78 -9.40 -5.45 1.45
N SER A 79 -9.54 -5.00 0.19
CA SER A 79 -10.35 -3.82 -0.14
C SER A 79 -11.84 -3.98 0.17
N ARG A 80 -12.34 -5.24 0.26
CA ARG A 80 -13.72 -5.55 0.66
C ARG A 80 -14.03 -5.26 2.14
N ILE A 81 -13.00 -5.06 2.97
CA ILE A 81 -13.13 -4.90 4.42
C ILE A 81 -13.40 -3.42 4.80
N LYS A 82 -13.14 -2.47 3.90
CA LYS A 82 -13.25 -1.02 4.14
C LYS A 82 -14.43 -0.35 3.42
N LYS A 83 -15.63 -0.91 3.57
CA LYS A 83 -16.86 -0.19 3.20
C LYS A 83 -17.21 0.85 4.26
#